data_AF-A0A1Z9Y0Z5-F1
#
_entry.id   AF-A0A1Z9Y0Z5-F1
#
_cell.length_a   1.000
_cell.length_b   1.000
_cell.length_c   1.000
_cell.angle_alpha   90.00
_cell.angle_beta   90.00
_cell.angle_gamma   90.00
#
_symmetry.space_group_name_H-M   'P 1'
#
loop_
_entity.id
_entity.type
_entity.pdbx_description
1 polymer ?
#
loop_
_entity_poly.entity_id
_entity_poly.type
_entity_poly.pdbx_seq_one_letter_code
_entity_poly.pdbx_strand_id
1 'polypeptide(L)'
;MFVIKKANLFSVSVVFDAWTTELALKENKERIYLELAERLRRLRKMHGWSQSEIASKLGWTNTSYSDIEGFRKKCDLNSLVDLAELYQLNPDFLITGNRDQLSAEMIAKMEKSLEWMHW
;
A
#
# COMPACT_ATOMS: atom_id res chain seq x y z
N MET A 1 19.03 -24.13 0.89
CA MET A 1 19.45 -24.78 2.15
C MET A 1 20.41 -23.84 2.87
N PHE A 2 19.89 -22.92 3.69
CA PHE A 2 20.73 -22.02 4.50
C PHE A 2 21.11 -22.75 5.79
N VAL A 3 22.39 -23.04 5.96
CA VAL A 3 22.93 -23.70 7.15
C VAL A 3 23.15 -22.64 8.22
N ILE A 4 22.27 -22.57 9.22
CA ILE A 4 22.51 -21.80 10.45
C ILE A 4 23.13 -22.78 11.46
N LYS A 5 24.44 -22.64 11.71
CA LYS A 5 25.12 -23.36 12.80
C LYS A 5 24.51 -22.91 14.14
N LYS A 6 23.95 -23.86 14.89
CA LYS A 6 23.45 -23.66 16.26
C LYS A 6 24.56 -23.06 17.13
N ALA A 7 24.39 -21.81 17.54
CA ALA A 7 25.13 -21.23 18.65
C ALA A 7 24.36 -21.50 19.96
N ASN A 8 25.14 -21.96 20.94
CA ASN A 8 24.87 -22.37 22.31
C ASN A 8 23.59 -21.85 23.01
N LEU A 9 22.84 -22.79 23.63
CA LEU A 9 21.69 -22.53 24.49
C LEU A 9 22.15 -22.14 25.91
N PHE A 10 22.26 -20.86 26.25
CA PHE A 10 22.03 -20.35 27.62
C PHE A 10 21.80 -18.82 27.53
N SER A 11 20.61 -18.36 27.94
CA SER A 11 20.13 -16.95 27.97
C SER A 11 20.04 -16.18 26.62
N VAL A 12 19.31 -16.72 25.65
CA VAL A 12 19.07 -16.09 24.31
C VAL A 12 17.64 -15.51 24.17
N SER A 13 16.80 -15.53 25.22
CA SER A 13 15.37 -15.14 25.08
C SER A 13 15.17 -13.69 24.63
N VAL A 14 15.82 -12.73 25.29
CA VAL A 14 15.57 -11.29 25.04
C VAL A 14 16.04 -10.84 23.64
N VAL A 15 17.15 -11.39 23.14
CA VAL A 15 17.71 -11.03 21.82
C VAL A 15 16.95 -11.74 20.69
N PHE A 16 16.45 -12.96 20.92
CA PHE A 16 15.59 -13.67 19.97
C PHE A 16 14.24 -12.96 19.79
N ASP A 17 13.63 -12.49 20.89
CA ASP A 17 12.36 -11.76 20.87
C ASP A 17 12.47 -10.38 20.16
N ALA A 18 13.61 -9.71 20.29
CA ALA A 18 13.86 -8.44 19.59
C ALA A 18 14.02 -8.64 18.07
N TRP A 19 14.76 -9.66 17.64
CA TRP A 19 14.98 -9.95 16.21
C TRP A 19 13.71 -10.47 15.51
N THR A 20 12.90 -11.29 16.19
CA THR A 20 11.59 -11.71 15.67
C THR A 20 10.63 -10.52 15.54
N THR A 21 10.68 -9.56 16.47
CA THR A 21 9.91 -8.31 16.39
C THR A 21 10.34 -7.46 15.20
N GLU A 22 11.64 -7.31 14.96
CA GLU A 22 12.15 -6.52 13.82
C GLU A 22 11.75 -7.14 12.47
N LEU A 23 11.83 -8.47 12.34
CA LEU A 23 11.34 -9.18 11.16
C LEU A 23 9.84 -8.99 10.95
N ALA A 24 9.03 -9.18 12.00
CA ALA A 24 7.59 -9.01 11.92
C ALA A 24 7.20 -7.56 11.57
N LEU A 25 7.92 -6.57 12.11
CA LEU A 25 7.72 -5.15 11.79
C LEU A 25 8.06 -4.86 10.33
N LYS A 26 9.16 -5.43 9.81
CA LYS A 26 9.55 -5.28 8.42
C LYS A 26 8.51 -5.90 7.49
N GLU A 27 8.11 -7.14 7.74
CA GLU A 27 7.06 -7.83 7.00
C GLU A 27 5.73 -7.06 7.03
N ASN A 28 5.35 -6.53 8.20
CA ASN A 28 4.15 -5.75 8.33
C ASN A 28 4.21 -4.44 7.52
N LYS A 29 5.35 -3.76 7.50
CA LYS A 29 5.54 -2.57 6.67
C LYS A 29 5.43 -2.90 5.19
N GLU A 30 6.07 -3.97 4.72
CA GLU A 30 5.97 -4.38 3.30
C GLU A 30 4.53 -4.74 2.92
N ARG A 31 3.79 -5.40 3.82
CA ARG A 31 2.36 -5.70 3.63
C ARG A 31 1.52 -4.44 3.41
N ILE A 32 1.73 -3.40 4.22
CA ILE A 32 1.00 -2.12 4.10
C ILE A 32 1.22 -1.50 2.72
N TYR A 33 2.47 -1.49 2.22
CA TYR A 33 2.78 -0.93 0.90
C TYR A 33 2.22 -1.78 -0.26
N LEU A 34 2.21 -3.10 -0.13
CA LEU A 34 1.56 -4.00 -1.10
C LEU A 34 0.06 -3.73 -1.18
N GLU A 35 -0.62 -3.65 -0.04
CA GLU A 35 -2.06 -3.36 0.02
C GLU A 35 -2.39 -1.94 -0.47
N LEU A 36 -1.53 -0.96 -0.17
CA LEU A 36 -1.62 0.40 -0.75
C LEU A 36 -1.58 0.33 -2.28
N ALA A 37 -0.58 -0.35 -2.85
CA ALA A 37 -0.41 -0.46 -4.30
C ALA A 37 -1.63 -1.09 -4.98
N GLU A 38 -2.21 -2.15 -4.40
CA GLU A 38 -3.45 -2.76 -4.90
C GLU A 38 -4.64 -1.80 -4.82
N ARG A 39 -4.80 -1.05 -3.72
CA ARG A 39 -5.86 -0.05 -3.60
C ARG A 39 -5.73 1.05 -4.65
N LEU A 40 -4.51 1.56 -4.88
CA LEU A 40 -4.25 2.55 -5.93
C LEU A 40 -4.63 2.02 -7.31
N ARG A 41 -4.28 0.76 -7.61
CA ARG A 41 -4.67 0.12 -8.87
C ARG A 41 -6.19 0.03 -9.01
N ARG A 42 -6.91 -0.37 -7.96
CA ARG A 42 -8.38 -0.46 -7.99
C ARG A 42 -9.04 0.91 -8.14
N LEU A 43 -8.56 1.93 -7.41
CA LEU A 43 -9.03 3.31 -7.54
C LEU A 43 -8.82 3.82 -8.97
N ARG A 44 -7.62 3.62 -9.52
CA ARG A 44 -7.29 3.98 -10.90
C ARG A 44 -8.26 3.35 -11.90
N LYS A 45 -8.46 2.03 -11.81
CA LYS A 45 -9.36 1.31 -12.72
C LYS A 45 -10.83 1.68 -12.53
N MET A 46 -11.27 1.92 -11.30
CA MET A 46 -12.61 2.42 -10.99
C MET A 46 -12.87 3.79 -11.61
N HIS A 47 -11.83 4.61 -11.76
CA HIS A 47 -11.89 5.89 -12.46
C HIS A 47 -11.65 5.78 -13.98
N GLY A 48 -11.34 4.59 -14.50
CA GLY A 48 -11.03 4.39 -15.91
C GLY A 48 -9.69 4.98 -16.36
N TRP A 49 -8.77 5.25 -15.44
CA TRP A 49 -7.49 5.88 -15.75
C TRP A 49 -6.39 4.86 -16.04
N SER A 50 -5.47 5.21 -16.92
CA SER A 50 -4.18 4.56 -17.15
C SER A 50 -3.13 5.07 -16.16
N GLN A 51 -2.01 4.33 -16.03
CA GLN A 51 -0.91 4.76 -15.15
C GLN A 51 -0.33 6.11 -15.60
N SER A 52 -0.26 6.36 -16.91
CA SER A 52 0.20 7.62 -17.47
C SER A 52 -0.74 8.79 -17.24
N GLU A 53 -2.06 8.53 -17.19
CA GLU A 53 -3.03 9.59 -16.88
C GLU A 53 -2.90 10.07 -15.44
N ILE A 54 -2.67 9.18 -14.48
CA ILE A 54 -2.43 9.60 -13.09
C ILE A 54 -1.11 10.36 -12.97
N ALA A 55 -0.04 9.85 -13.58
CA ALA A 55 1.24 10.54 -13.59
C ALA A 55 1.11 11.95 -14.17
N SER A 56 0.40 12.10 -15.30
CA SER A 56 0.11 13.39 -15.91
C SER A 56 -0.71 14.32 -14.99
N LYS A 57 -1.77 13.81 -14.34
CA LYS A 57 -2.61 14.59 -13.40
C LYS A 57 -1.83 15.12 -12.20
N LEU A 58 -0.80 14.40 -11.76
CA LEU A 58 0.05 14.78 -10.63
C LEU A 58 1.34 15.52 -11.04
N GLY A 59 1.60 15.67 -12.34
CA GLY A 59 2.87 16.22 -12.83
C GLY A 59 4.07 15.31 -12.54
N TRP A 60 3.85 14.01 -12.36
CA TRP A 60 4.88 13.01 -12.10
C TRP A 60 5.36 12.32 -13.38
N THR A 61 6.50 11.63 -13.28
CA THR A 61 6.92 10.72 -14.35
C THR A 61 6.08 9.45 -14.34
N ASN A 62 5.82 8.87 -15.51
CA ASN A 62 5.14 7.58 -15.64
C ASN A 62 5.80 6.48 -14.79
N THR A 63 7.14 6.46 -14.76
CA THR A 63 7.92 5.51 -13.97
C THR A 63 7.66 5.67 -12.48
N SER A 64 7.59 6.91 -11.95
CA SER A 64 7.33 7.15 -10.53
C SER A 64 6.02 6.52 -10.07
N TYR A 65 4.92 6.77 -10.80
CA TYR A 65 3.62 6.18 -10.46
C TYR A 65 3.60 4.66 -10.70
N SER A 66 4.16 4.19 -11.82
CA SER A 66 4.21 2.76 -12.15
C SER A 66 5.00 1.95 -11.12
N ASP A 67 6.08 2.50 -10.57
CA ASP A 67 6.88 1.84 -9.54
C ASP A 67 6.17 1.81 -8.19
N ILE A 68 5.39 2.83 -7.85
CA ILE A 68 4.54 2.82 -6.64
C ILE A 68 3.43 1.78 -6.78
N GLU A 69 2.63 1.84 -7.86
CA GLU A 69 1.53 0.88 -8.09
C GLU A 69 2.04 -0.55 -8.33
N GLY A 70 3.28 -0.70 -8.81
CA GLY A 70 3.94 -1.98 -9.03
C GLY A 70 4.75 -2.49 -7.83
N PHE A 71 4.72 -1.78 -6.69
CA PHE A 71 5.48 -2.10 -5.48
C PHE A 71 7.01 -2.25 -5.70
N ARG A 72 7.55 -1.55 -6.70
CA ARG A 72 9.00 -1.40 -6.93
C ARG A 72 9.58 -0.20 -6.17
N LYS A 73 8.72 0.75 -5.77
CA LYS A 73 9.06 1.93 -4.99
C LYS A 73 8.02 2.13 -3.88
N LYS A 74 8.48 2.48 -2.68
CA LYS A 74 7.58 2.85 -1.57
C LYS A 74 6.96 4.21 -1.84
N CYS A 75 5.68 4.33 -1.53
CA CYS A 75 4.98 5.62 -1.55
C CYS A 75 5.45 6.45 -0.35
N ASP A 76 6.03 7.62 -0.60
CA ASP A 76 6.35 8.57 0.47
C ASP A 76 5.11 9.38 0.89
N LEU A 77 5.24 10.17 1.97
CA LEU A 77 4.11 10.91 2.53
C LEU A 77 3.57 11.98 1.56
N ASN A 78 4.43 12.66 0.80
CA ASN A 78 3.99 13.66 -0.16
C ASN A 78 3.19 12.98 -1.28
N SER A 79 3.71 11.87 -1.81
CA SER A 79 3.04 11.06 -2.81
C SER A 79 1.68 10.56 -2.32
N LEU A 80 1.59 10.16 -1.05
CA LEU A 80 0.36 9.69 -0.44
C LEU A 80 -0.70 10.81 -0.36
N VAL A 81 -0.30 12.02 0.04
CA VAL A 81 -1.18 13.19 0.11
C VAL A 81 -1.67 13.58 -1.28
N ASP A 82 -0.76 13.69 -2.25
CA ASP A 82 -1.09 14.01 -3.65
C ASP A 82 -2.12 13.00 -4.22
N LEU A 83 -1.93 11.71 -3.94
CA LEU A 83 -2.87 10.66 -4.36
C LEU A 83 -4.22 10.78 -3.65
N ALA A 84 -4.24 11.06 -2.35
CA ALA A 84 -5.46 11.24 -1.60
C ALA A 84 -6.29 12.44 -2.11
N GLU A 85 -5.61 13.55 -2.41
CA GLU A 85 -6.23 14.74 -3.00
C GLU A 85 -6.77 14.46 -4.41
N LEU A 86 -5.98 13.80 -5.27
CA LEU A 86 -6.40 13.42 -6.62
C LEU A 86 -7.69 12.57 -6.61
N TYR A 87 -7.78 11.63 -5.67
CA TYR A 87 -8.95 10.77 -5.51
C TYR A 87 -10.05 11.36 -4.62
N GLN A 88 -9.83 12.56 -4.06
CA GLN A 88 -10.76 13.25 -3.16
C GLN A 88 -11.20 12.37 -1.97
N LEU A 89 -10.23 11.74 -1.30
CA LEU A 89 -10.47 10.85 -0.17
C LEU A 89 -9.50 11.13 0.98
N ASN A 90 -9.78 10.57 2.16
CA ASN A 90 -8.88 10.66 3.30
C ASN A 90 -7.67 9.70 3.09
N PRO A 91 -6.42 10.16 3.30
CA PRO A 91 -5.23 9.30 3.26
C PRO A 91 -5.31 8.04 4.14
N ASP A 92 -6.08 8.08 5.23
CA ASP A 92 -6.31 6.92 6.11
C ASP A 92 -6.77 5.69 5.31
N PHE A 93 -7.72 5.86 4.37
CA PHE A 93 -8.19 4.77 3.52
C PHE A 93 -7.07 4.15 2.67
N LEU A 94 -6.14 4.97 2.17
CA LEU A 94 -4.99 4.49 1.38
C LEU A 94 -4.03 3.68 2.25
N ILE A 95 -3.95 3.94 3.56
CA ILE A 95 -3.06 3.22 4.48
C ILE A 95 -3.76 1.99 5.06
N THR A 96 -4.95 2.16 5.65
CA THR A 96 -5.64 1.17 6.49
C THR A 96 -6.68 0.37 5.72
N GLY A 97 -7.28 0.97 4.69
CA GLY A 97 -8.37 0.38 3.91
C GLY A 97 -9.71 0.58 4.59
N ASN A 98 -9.71 1.30 5.72
CA ASN A 98 -10.91 1.65 6.45
C ASN A 98 -11.77 2.60 5.61
N ARG A 99 -13.02 2.23 5.42
CA ARG A 99 -14.01 2.97 4.63
C ARG A 99 -14.84 3.94 5.47
N ASP A 100 -14.70 3.93 6.79
CA ASP A 100 -15.51 4.75 7.72
C ASP A 100 -15.46 6.25 7.41
N GLN A 101 -14.32 6.72 6.88
CA GLN A 101 -14.10 8.13 6.54
C GLN A 101 -14.29 8.44 5.04
N LEU A 102 -14.79 7.49 4.26
CA LEU A 102 -15.12 7.74 2.85
C LEU A 102 -16.49 8.39 2.72
N SER A 103 -16.65 9.23 1.69
CA SER A 103 -17.95 9.79 1.35
C SER A 103 -18.90 8.69 0.86
N ALA A 104 -20.21 8.87 1.10
CA ALA A 104 -21.24 7.95 0.61
C ALA A 104 -21.19 7.80 -0.92
N GLU A 105 -20.84 8.86 -1.64
CA GLU A 105 -20.64 8.83 -3.10
C GLU A 105 -19.48 7.92 -3.51
N MET A 106 -18.34 8.01 -2.81
CA MET A 106 -17.19 7.14 -3.07
C MET A 106 -17.53 5.68 -2.78
N ILE A 107 -18.22 5.40 -1.66
CA ILE A 107 -18.68 4.05 -1.31
C ILE A 107 -19.59 3.50 -2.41
N ALA A 108 -20.59 4.26 -2.84
CA ALA A 108 -21.49 3.85 -3.91
C ALA A 108 -20.77 3.63 -5.25
N LYS A 109 -19.73 4.42 -5.55
CA LYS A 109 -18.90 4.24 -6.75
C LYS A 109 -18.07 2.96 -6.67
N MET A 110 -17.48 2.67 -5.50
CA MET A 110 -16.75 1.43 -5.25
C MET A 110 -17.68 0.22 -5.40
N GLU A 111 -18.87 0.24 -4.80
CA GLU A 111 -19.83 -0.87 -4.86
C GLU A 111 -20.32 -1.18 -6.28
N LYS A 112 -20.46 -0.15 -7.13
CA LYS A 112 -20.86 -0.32 -8.54
C LYS A 112 -19.71 -0.78 -9.44
N SER A 113 -18.48 -0.75 -8.96
CA SER A 113 -17.30 -1.03 -9.79
C SER A 113 -17.00 -2.53 -9.81
N LEU A 114 -16.97 -3.13 -11.00
CA LEU A 114 -16.66 -4.55 -11.20
C LEU A 114 -15.34 -4.99 -10.55
N GLU A 115 -14.34 -4.10 -10.54
CA GLU A 115 -13.02 -4.35 -9.91
C GLU A 115 -13.10 -4.51 -8.38
N TRP A 116 -14.18 -4.07 -7.76
CA TRP A 116 -14.43 -4.17 -6.33
C TRP A 116 -15.47 -5.22 -5.96
N MET A 117 -16.30 -5.66 -6.93
CA MET A 117 -17.37 -6.64 -6.74
C MET A 117 -16.91 -8.10 -6.72
N HIS A 118 -15.70 -8.41 -7.19
CA HIS A 118 -15.17 -9.77 -7.20
C HIS A 118 -14.29 -10.05 -5.97
N TRP A 119 -14.93 -10.51 -4.89
CA TRP A 119 -14.33 -11.31 -3.82
C TRP A 119 -15.29 -12.45 -3.48
#